data_AF-A0A1E5H654-F1
#
_entry.id   AF-A0A1E5H654-F1
#
_cell.length_a   1.000
_cell.length_b   1.000
_cell.length_c   1.000
_cell.angle_alpha   90.00
_cell.angle_beta   90.00
_cell.angle_gamma   90.00
#
_symmetry.space_group_name_H-M   'P 1'
#
loop_
_entity.id
_entity.type
_entity.pdbx_description
1 polymer ?
#
loop_
_entity_poly.entity_id
_entity_poly.type
_entity_poly.pdbx_seq_one_letter_code
_entity_poly.pdbx_strand_id
1 'polypeptide(L)'
;MKKLSVGLGILMLLVGIGGAGQKGFAREDVVYLSDEGLRNSIIEQLETPVENQLPTIQQMAELTSLSGAWNGSIEGAQYAVNATSMQVSGNGIIDFRAIAGMKSLKNYYAYSSLIQGSEEKVLDISPFGELRNLETLYFGYANIQDFSRLSELSHLKSIEAYGGYNVKLPTVYVDKATGKFIMEHPVKYSKQFNGERTVEGYTDKSDVTIRPVIEGQAVVIDNLKEEVATVYLTFEASSKEPNSAFFASFSCEVPVVWY
;
A
#
# COMPACT_ATOMS: atom_id res chain seq x y z
N MET A 1 11.09 -19.44 16.67
CA MET A 1 9.86 -20.03 16.11
C MET A 1 9.78 -19.62 14.65
N LYS A 2 9.74 -20.58 13.72
CA LYS A 2 9.72 -20.34 12.27
C LYS A 2 8.38 -19.67 11.92
N LYS A 3 8.41 -18.45 11.38
CA LYS A 3 7.24 -17.83 10.76
C LYS A 3 6.88 -18.67 9.54
N LEU A 4 5.72 -19.33 9.58
CA LEU A 4 5.14 -19.95 8.39
C LEU A 4 4.81 -18.82 7.41
N SER A 5 5.54 -18.77 6.30
CA SER A 5 5.11 -18.07 5.10
C SER A 5 3.94 -18.86 4.51
N VAL A 6 2.71 -18.51 4.88
CA VAL A 6 1.52 -18.96 4.15
C VAL A 6 1.53 -18.16 2.85
N GLY A 7 2.18 -18.70 1.82
CA GLY A 7 1.95 -18.25 0.47
C GLY A 7 0.52 -18.58 0.12
N LEU A 8 -0.40 -17.61 0.24
CA LEU A 8 -1.72 -17.74 -0.38
C LEU A 8 -1.46 -17.87 -1.89
N GLY A 9 -1.58 -19.08 -2.40
CA GLY A 9 -1.54 -19.32 -3.84
C GLY A 9 -2.64 -18.52 -4.54
N ILE A 10 -2.34 -18.10 -5.76
CA ILE A 10 -3.30 -17.53 -6.71
C ILE A 10 -4.50 -18.47 -6.78
N LEU A 11 -5.66 -18.05 -6.27
CA LEU A 11 -6.87 -18.85 -6.34
C LEU A 11 -7.52 -18.65 -7.72
N MET A 12 -7.01 -19.35 -8.74
CA MET A 12 -7.72 -19.50 -10.01
C MET A 12 -8.86 -20.49 -9.83
N LEU A 13 -10.11 -20.00 -9.85
CA LEU A 13 -11.28 -20.87 -9.94
C LEU A 13 -11.89 -20.72 -11.34
N LEU A 14 -11.39 -21.54 -12.28
CA LEU A 14 -11.92 -21.66 -13.63
C LEU A 14 -13.19 -22.53 -13.60
N VAL A 15 -14.35 -21.92 -13.38
CA VAL A 15 -15.63 -22.63 -13.46
C VAL A 15 -15.98 -22.83 -14.94
N GLY A 16 -15.66 -24.01 -15.48
CA GLY A 16 -16.19 -24.42 -16.78
C GLY A 16 -17.65 -24.84 -16.63
N ILE A 17 -18.59 -24.04 -17.13
CA ILE A 17 -20.00 -24.42 -17.18
C ILE A 17 -20.18 -25.41 -18.34
N GLY A 18 -19.98 -26.70 -18.05
CA GLY A 18 -20.19 -27.80 -18.99
C GLY A 18 -21.66 -28.20 -19.05
N GLY A 19 -22.47 -27.51 -19.87
CA GLY A 19 -23.78 -27.98 -20.28
C GLY A 19 -23.65 -28.99 -21.43
N ALA A 20 -23.96 -30.26 -21.19
CA ALA A 20 -24.02 -31.27 -22.23
C ALA A 20 -25.20 -30.98 -23.19
N GLY A 21 -24.93 -30.30 -24.32
CA GLY A 21 -25.93 -30.13 -25.38
C GLY A 21 -25.63 -29.03 -26.40
N GLN A 22 -25.05 -29.43 -27.53
CA GLN A 22 -25.08 -28.80 -28.85
C GLN A 22 -24.50 -27.37 -29.06
N LYS A 23 -23.55 -27.32 -30.01
CA LYS A 23 -22.87 -26.18 -30.66
C LYS A 23 -21.78 -25.52 -29.81
N GLY A 24 -20.59 -25.43 -30.42
CA GLY A 24 -19.36 -24.95 -29.79
C GLY A 24 -19.51 -23.51 -29.31
N PHE A 25 -19.77 -23.34 -28.02
CA PHE A 25 -19.44 -22.14 -27.30
C PHE A 25 -17.97 -22.21 -26.94
N ALA A 26 -17.21 -21.16 -27.28
CA ALA A 26 -15.90 -20.95 -26.71
C ALA A 26 -16.06 -21.03 -25.18
N ARG A 27 -15.19 -21.78 -24.52
CA ARG A 27 -15.13 -21.78 -23.06
C ARG A 27 -14.70 -20.38 -22.65
N GLU A 28 -15.66 -19.54 -22.31
CA GLU A 28 -15.37 -18.22 -21.77
C GLU A 28 -14.97 -18.41 -20.31
N ASP A 29 -13.68 -18.35 -20.05
CA ASP A 29 -13.16 -18.40 -18.70
C ASP A 29 -13.66 -17.15 -17.96
N VAL A 30 -14.46 -17.38 -16.91
CA VAL A 30 -15.04 -16.32 -16.07
C VAL A 30 -14.07 -15.89 -14.98
N VAL A 31 -14.16 -14.64 -14.56
CA VAL A 31 -13.33 -14.02 -13.53
C VAL A 31 -14.16 -13.83 -12.26
N TYR A 32 -13.66 -14.40 -11.16
CA TYR A 32 -14.25 -14.21 -9.84
C TYR A 32 -13.72 -12.91 -9.22
N LEU A 33 -14.65 -11.98 -8.92
CA LEU A 33 -14.40 -10.72 -8.22
C LEU A 33 -15.04 -10.83 -6.84
N SER A 34 -14.25 -11.14 -5.82
CA SER A 34 -14.76 -11.39 -4.46
C SER A 34 -15.37 -10.14 -3.83
N ASP A 35 -14.81 -8.97 -4.17
CA ASP A 35 -15.31 -7.68 -3.71
C ASP A 35 -16.56 -7.28 -4.50
N GLU A 36 -17.70 -7.20 -3.82
CA GLU A 36 -18.97 -6.87 -4.46
C GLU A 36 -19.00 -5.44 -5.01
N GLY A 37 -18.41 -4.48 -4.30
CA GLY A 37 -18.31 -3.10 -4.76
C GLY A 37 -17.55 -3.01 -6.08
N LEU A 38 -16.39 -3.65 -6.16
CA LEU A 38 -15.55 -3.69 -7.34
C LEU A 38 -16.25 -4.44 -8.48
N ARG A 39 -16.85 -5.59 -8.17
CA ARG A 39 -17.58 -6.41 -9.16
C ARG A 39 -18.71 -5.63 -9.80
N ASN A 40 -19.55 -4.99 -9.00
CA ASN A 40 -20.67 -4.19 -9.50
C ASN A 40 -20.18 -3.01 -10.34
N SER A 41 -19.17 -2.28 -9.87
CA SER A 41 -18.59 -1.18 -10.65
C SER A 41 -17.98 -1.65 -11.98
N ILE A 42 -17.31 -2.81 -12.01
CA ILE A 42 -16.78 -3.38 -13.26
C ILE A 42 -17.90 -3.74 -14.22
N ILE A 43 -18.96 -4.41 -13.75
CA ILE A 43 -20.11 -4.77 -14.58
C ILE A 43 -20.75 -3.53 -15.21
N GLU A 44 -20.87 -2.44 -14.46
CA GLU A 44 -21.40 -1.16 -14.97
C GLU A 44 -20.50 -0.48 -16.01
N GLN A 45 -19.19 -0.79 -16.03
CA GLN A 45 -18.22 -0.25 -16.99
C GLN A 45 -18.16 -1.06 -18.29
N LEU A 46 -18.71 -2.28 -18.31
CA LEU A 46 -18.70 -3.15 -19.49
C LEU A 46 -19.87 -2.81 -20.42
N GLU A 47 -19.58 -2.76 -21.73
CA GLU A 47 -20.62 -2.48 -22.74
C GLU A 47 -21.54 -3.69 -22.97
N THR A 48 -21.00 -4.89 -22.80
CA THR A 48 -21.71 -6.15 -23.03
C THR A 48 -22.34 -6.68 -21.74
N PRO A 49 -23.54 -7.29 -21.80
CA PRO A 49 -24.16 -7.89 -20.64
C PRO A 49 -23.26 -8.94 -19.98
N VAL A 50 -23.19 -8.90 -18.65
CA VAL A 50 -22.45 -9.87 -17.85
C VAL A 50 -23.40 -10.94 -17.32
N GLU A 51 -23.23 -12.18 -17.76
CA GLU A 51 -24.03 -13.29 -17.27
C GLU A 51 -23.64 -13.67 -15.83
N ASN A 52 -24.64 -13.93 -15.00
CA ASN A 52 -24.46 -14.35 -13.59
C ASN A 52 -23.55 -13.43 -12.75
N GLN A 53 -23.41 -12.16 -13.15
CA GLN A 53 -22.55 -11.17 -12.50
C GLN A 53 -21.05 -11.57 -12.49
N LEU A 54 -20.61 -12.47 -13.36
CA LEU A 54 -19.20 -12.85 -13.47
C LEU A 54 -18.67 -12.51 -14.86
N PRO A 55 -17.86 -11.43 -15.00
CA PRO A 55 -17.32 -11.06 -16.30
C PRO A 55 -16.32 -12.11 -16.78
N THR A 56 -16.20 -12.26 -18.09
CA THR A 56 -15.21 -13.15 -18.71
C THR A 56 -13.84 -12.49 -18.76
N ILE A 57 -12.77 -13.27 -18.96
CA ILE A 57 -11.43 -12.72 -19.20
C ILE A 57 -11.43 -11.76 -20.41
N GLN A 58 -12.20 -12.08 -21.45
CA GLN A 58 -12.31 -11.24 -22.64
C GLN A 58 -12.95 -9.88 -22.28
N GLN A 59 -14.06 -9.90 -21.54
CA GLN A 59 -14.70 -8.68 -21.05
C GLN A 59 -13.75 -7.87 -20.16
N MET A 60 -13.03 -8.51 -19.24
CA MET A 60 -12.04 -7.83 -18.40
C MET A 60 -10.94 -7.16 -19.23
N ALA A 61 -10.51 -7.77 -20.33
CA ALA A 61 -9.52 -7.20 -21.24
C ALA A 61 -10.03 -6.01 -22.06
N GLU A 62 -11.35 -5.80 -22.17
CA GLU A 62 -11.94 -4.62 -22.84
C GLU A 62 -11.78 -3.34 -22.00
N LEU A 63 -11.61 -3.48 -20.68
CA LEU A 63 -11.49 -2.36 -19.76
C LEU A 63 -10.19 -1.57 -19.98
N THR A 64 -10.33 -0.28 -20.27
CA THR A 64 -9.20 0.68 -20.34
C THR A 64 -8.96 1.41 -19.02
N SER A 65 -9.94 1.38 -18.12
CA SER A 65 -9.88 1.93 -16.76
C SER A 65 -10.76 1.12 -15.83
N LEU A 66 -10.40 1.08 -14.54
CA LEU A 66 -11.21 0.47 -13.49
C LEU A 66 -11.49 1.53 -12.43
N SER A 67 -12.75 1.83 -12.18
CA SER A 67 -13.17 2.58 -10.98
C SER A 67 -13.98 1.72 -10.02
N GLY A 68 -13.81 1.93 -8.72
CA GLY A 68 -14.60 1.29 -7.67
C GLY A 68 -14.63 2.11 -6.38
N ALA A 69 -15.70 1.93 -5.60
CA ALA A 69 -15.82 2.51 -4.27
C ALA A 69 -16.19 1.45 -3.23
N TRP A 70 -15.81 1.70 -1.99
CA TRP A 70 -16.05 0.83 -0.83
C TRP A 70 -15.40 -0.55 -0.94
N ASN A 71 -14.25 -0.64 -1.62
CA ASN A 71 -13.55 -1.89 -1.90
C ASN A 71 -12.71 -2.38 -0.71
N GLY A 72 -12.80 -3.65 -0.37
CA GLY A 72 -11.89 -4.36 0.55
C GLY A 72 -10.88 -5.26 -0.17
N SER A 73 -11.10 -5.56 -1.46
CA SER A 73 -10.19 -6.35 -2.29
C SER A 73 -10.19 -5.91 -3.74
N ILE A 74 -9.07 -6.14 -4.42
CA ILE A 74 -8.90 -5.95 -5.87
C ILE A 74 -8.58 -7.26 -6.60
N GLU A 75 -8.75 -8.40 -5.92
CA GLU A 75 -8.61 -9.72 -6.56
C GLU A 75 -9.57 -9.85 -7.74
N GLY A 76 -9.07 -10.36 -8.86
CA GLY A 76 -9.73 -10.41 -10.16
C GLY A 76 -9.36 -9.25 -11.08
N ALA A 77 -8.89 -8.12 -10.56
CA ALA A 77 -8.49 -6.98 -11.41
C ALA A 77 -7.26 -7.26 -12.28
N GLN A 78 -6.45 -8.28 -11.96
CA GLN A 78 -5.29 -8.70 -12.75
C GLN A 78 -5.62 -9.05 -14.20
N TYR A 79 -6.89 -9.39 -14.50
CA TYR A 79 -7.33 -9.75 -15.84
C TYR A 79 -7.66 -8.53 -16.72
N ALA A 80 -7.73 -7.33 -16.14
CA ALA A 80 -7.87 -6.08 -16.89
C ALA A 80 -6.53 -5.62 -17.48
N VAL A 81 -5.98 -6.44 -18.37
CA VAL A 81 -4.61 -6.32 -18.89
C VAL A 81 -4.37 -5.05 -19.73
N ASN A 82 -5.44 -4.46 -20.28
CA ASN A 82 -5.39 -3.24 -21.08
C ASN A 82 -5.72 -1.98 -20.26
N ALA A 83 -6.06 -2.12 -18.98
CA ALA A 83 -6.39 -0.97 -18.16
C ALA A 83 -5.14 -0.13 -17.87
N THR A 84 -5.25 1.17 -18.12
CA THR A 84 -4.18 2.15 -17.92
C THR A 84 -4.36 2.97 -16.65
N SER A 85 -5.56 2.95 -16.07
CA SER A 85 -5.89 3.65 -14.83
C SER A 85 -6.74 2.76 -13.92
N MET A 86 -6.42 2.76 -12.64
CA MET A 86 -7.26 2.17 -11.60
C MET A 86 -7.49 3.22 -10.50
N GLN A 87 -8.76 3.49 -10.21
CA GLN A 87 -9.17 4.32 -9.09
C GLN A 87 -10.07 3.49 -8.17
N VAL A 88 -9.55 3.17 -6.99
CA VAL A 88 -10.30 2.44 -5.97
C VAL A 88 -10.38 3.30 -4.73
N SER A 89 -11.48 3.20 -4.01
CA SER A 89 -11.60 3.78 -2.67
C SER A 89 -12.15 2.70 -1.77
N GLY A 90 -11.58 2.57 -0.58
CA GLY A 90 -11.64 1.29 0.09
C GLY A 90 -11.85 1.33 1.59
N ASN A 91 -12.46 0.25 2.06
CA ASN A 91 -12.57 -0.19 3.45
C ASN A 91 -11.31 -0.99 3.86
N GLY A 92 -10.12 -0.56 3.44
CA GLY A 92 -8.84 -1.22 3.79
C GLY A 92 -8.40 -2.30 2.80
N ILE A 93 -8.05 -1.90 1.57
CA ILE A 93 -7.33 -2.78 0.63
C ILE A 93 -5.91 -3.01 1.18
N ILE A 94 -5.60 -4.26 1.49
CA ILE A 94 -4.31 -4.67 2.09
C ILE A 94 -3.46 -5.55 1.18
N ASP A 95 -4.09 -6.24 0.22
CA ASP A 95 -3.42 -7.15 -0.72
C ASP A 95 -3.39 -6.55 -2.13
N PHE A 96 -2.19 -6.20 -2.58
CA PHE A 96 -1.95 -5.63 -3.90
C PHE A 96 -1.41 -6.65 -4.92
N ARG A 97 -1.36 -7.95 -4.61
CA ARG A 97 -0.76 -8.94 -5.52
C ARG A 97 -1.44 -9.00 -6.88
N ALA A 98 -2.76 -8.77 -6.94
CA ALA A 98 -3.52 -8.69 -8.19
C ALA A 98 -2.99 -7.60 -9.16
N ILE A 99 -2.43 -6.50 -8.65
CA ILE A 99 -1.89 -5.41 -9.49
C ILE A 99 -0.77 -5.91 -10.42
N ALA A 100 -0.03 -6.96 -10.03
CA ALA A 100 1.08 -7.48 -10.83
C ALA A 100 0.65 -7.93 -12.24
N GLY A 101 -0.61 -8.32 -12.46
CA GLY A 101 -1.12 -8.70 -13.78
C GLY A 101 -1.45 -7.52 -14.71
N MET A 102 -1.62 -6.31 -14.16
CA MET A 102 -2.06 -5.13 -14.91
C MET A 102 -0.87 -4.43 -15.60
N LYS A 103 -0.21 -5.10 -16.54
CA LYS A 103 1.06 -4.61 -17.15
C LYS A 103 0.94 -3.30 -17.94
N SER A 104 -0.28 -2.90 -18.33
CA SER A 104 -0.56 -1.62 -19.01
C SER A 104 -0.85 -0.47 -18.04
N LEU A 105 -0.91 -0.73 -16.73
CA LEU A 105 -1.29 0.25 -15.73
C LEU A 105 -0.25 1.38 -15.65
N LYS A 106 -0.75 2.62 -15.76
CA LYS A 106 0.02 3.85 -15.66
C LYS A 106 -0.29 4.61 -14.39
N ASN A 107 -1.56 4.62 -13.99
CA ASN A 107 -2.01 5.39 -12.83
C ASN A 107 -2.79 4.50 -11.87
N TYR A 108 -2.41 4.57 -10.60
CA TYR A 108 -3.15 3.94 -9.52
C TYR A 108 -3.49 4.98 -8.47
N TYR A 109 -4.78 5.11 -8.17
CA TYR A 109 -5.30 6.01 -7.15
C TYR A 109 -6.08 5.20 -6.13
N ALA A 110 -5.62 5.23 -4.88
CA ALA A 110 -6.33 4.68 -3.75
C ALA A 110 -6.54 5.72 -2.67
N TYR A 111 -7.80 5.95 -2.30
CA TYR A 111 -8.14 6.54 -1.00
C TYR A 111 -8.58 5.39 -0.10
N SER A 112 -7.66 4.87 0.70
CA SER A 112 -7.92 3.70 1.55
C SER A 112 -8.00 4.13 2.99
N SER A 113 -9.18 4.12 3.60
CA SER A 113 -9.27 4.18 5.05
C SER A 113 -8.74 2.85 5.58
N LEU A 114 -7.49 2.79 6.06
CA LEU A 114 -7.10 1.74 7.00
C LEU A 114 -8.22 1.63 8.04
N ILE A 115 -8.82 0.46 8.19
CA ILE A 115 -9.88 0.29 9.20
C ILE A 115 -9.21 0.51 10.57
N GLN A 116 -9.74 1.45 11.34
CA GLN A 116 -9.28 1.68 12.71
C GLN A 116 -9.37 0.35 13.50
N GLY A 117 -8.23 -0.10 14.03
CA GLY A 117 -8.13 -1.37 14.73
C GLY A 117 -7.71 -2.59 13.90
N SER A 118 -7.41 -2.41 12.60
CA SER A 118 -6.78 -3.46 11.79
C SER A 118 -5.39 -3.84 12.34
N GLU A 119 -5.12 -5.14 12.42
CA GLU A 119 -3.78 -5.67 12.77
C GLU A 119 -2.76 -5.37 11.68
N GLU A 120 -3.21 -5.24 10.42
CA GLU A 120 -2.38 -4.88 9.28
C GLU A 120 -2.30 -3.37 9.14
N LYS A 121 -1.27 -2.80 9.77
CA LYS A 121 -1.01 -1.36 9.76
C LYS A 121 0.09 -0.95 8.79
N VAL A 122 0.65 -1.85 7.98
CA VAL A 122 1.67 -1.52 6.97
C VAL A 122 1.34 -2.26 5.67
N LEU A 123 1.29 -1.51 4.57
CA LEU A 123 0.97 -2.02 3.25
C LEU A 123 2.23 -2.45 2.51
N ASP A 124 2.20 -3.65 1.94
CA ASP A 124 3.23 -4.13 1.02
C ASP A 124 2.91 -3.69 -0.41
N ILE A 125 3.64 -2.68 -0.88
CA ILE A 125 3.51 -2.17 -2.26
C ILE A 125 4.53 -2.79 -3.23
N SER A 126 5.23 -3.87 -2.84
CA SER A 126 6.19 -4.53 -3.72
C SER A 126 5.65 -4.98 -5.08
N PRO A 127 4.36 -5.38 -5.25
CA PRO A 127 3.82 -5.74 -6.56
C PRO A 127 3.86 -4.60 -7.59
N PHE A 128 3.79 -3.34 -7.15
CA PHE A 128 3.88 -2.18 -8.04
C PHE A 128 5.26 -2.03 -8.69
N GLY A 129 6.32 -2.58 -8.07
CA GLY A 129 7.69 -2.57 -8.61
C GLY A 129 7.85 -3.36 -9.92
N GLU A 130 6.86 -4.17 -10.31
CA GLU A 130 6.85 -4.89 -11.57
C GLU A 130 6.25 -4.11 -12.75
N LEU A 131 5.57 -3.00 -12.48
CA LEU A 131 4.79 -2.25 -13.47
C LEU A 131 5.64 -1.21 -14.18
N ARG A 132 6.30 -1.62 -15.27
CA ARG A 132 7.24 -0.76 -16.01
C ARG A 132 6.60 0.49 -16.63
N ASN A 133 5.29 0.45 -16.90
CA ASN A 133 4.54 1.58 -17.46
C ASN A 133 3.99 2.53 -16.40
N LEU A 134 4.22 2.26 -15.11
CA LEU A 134 3.64 3.04 -14.03
C LEU A 134 4.22 4.47 -14.00
N GLU A 135 3.33 5.45 -14.01
CA GLU A 135 3.63 6.88 -14.02
C GLU A 135 3.23 7.56 -12.71
N THR A 136 2.08 7.17 -12.14
CA THR A 136 1.49 7.82 -10.96
C THR A 136 1.02 6.81 -9.93
N LEU A 137 1.41 7.02 -8.67
CA LEU A 137 0.89 6.34 -7.51
C LEU A 137 0.30 7.35 -6.52
N TYR A 138 -0.95 7.15 -6.14
CA TYR A 138 -1.58 7.87 -5.05
C TYR A 138 -2.13 6.87 -4.03
N PHE A 139 -1.73 7.06 -2.77
CA PHE A 139 -2.24 6.34 -1.62
C PHE A 139 -2.60 7.33 -0.51
N GLY A 140 -3.90 7.55 -0.27
CA GLY A 140 -4.40 8.26 0.90
C GLY A 140 -4.58 7.30 2.07
N TYR A 141 -4.12 7.70 3.26
CA TYR A 141 -4.25 6.95 4.52
C TYR A 141 -3.61 5.54 4.46
N ALA A 142 -2.43 5.43 3.85
CA ALA A 142 -1.68 4.22 3.66
C ALA A 142 -0.34 4.28 4.38
N ASN A 143 -0.15 3.40 5.35
CA ASN A 143 1.13 3.25 6.01
C ASN A 143 2.05 2.37 5.16
N ILE A 144 3.03 2.96 4.51
CA ILE A 144 4.00 2.26 3.66
C ILE A 144 5.40 2.48 4.23
N GLN A 145 6.15 1.40 4.43
CA GLN A 145 7.52 1.46 4.93
C GLN A 145 8.58 1.15 3.87
N ASP A 146 8.21 0.52 2.75
CA ASP A 146 9.21 0.10 1.76
C ASP A 146 8.80 0.51 0.35
N PHE A 147 9.38 1.61 -0.11
CA PHE A 147 9.26 2.10 -1.48
C PHE A 147 10.40 1.58 -2.37
N SER A 148 11.37 0.82 -1.85
CA SER A 148 12.61 0.50 -2.57
C SER A 148 12.37 -0.21 -3.91
N ARG A 149 11.30 -0.99 -4.03
CA ARG A 149 10.89 -1.69 -5.26
C ARG A 149 10.49 -0.76 -6.40
N LEU A 150 10.19 0.51 -6.12
CA LEU A 150 9.86 1.53 -7.13
C LEU A 150 11.11 2.19 -7.74
N SER A 151 12.31 1.92 -7.22
CA SER A 151 13.54 2.60 -7.65
C SER A 151 13.84 2.39 -9.14
N GLU A 152 13.48 1.24 -9.72
CA GLU A 152 13.79 0.92 -11.11
C GLU A 152 12.64 1.20 -12.09
N LEU A 153 11.62 1.96 -11.65
CA LEU A 153 10.54 2.42 -12.53
C LEU A 153 10.93 3.74 -13.20
N SER A 154 11.37 3.66 -14.45
CA SER A 154 11.88 4.80 -15.23
C SER A 154 10.79 5.79 -15.67
N HIS A 155 9.53 5.35 -15.70
CA HIS A 155 8.39 6.17 -16.12
C HIS A 155 7.65 6.82 -14.96
N LEU A 156 8.05 6.53 -13.72
CA LEU A 156 7.38 7.03 -12.52
C LEU A 156 7.67 8.53 -12.35
N LYS A 157 6.60 9.32 -12.31
CA LYS A 157 6.61 10.79 -12.23
C LYS A 157 6.05 11.32 -10.91
N SER A 158 5.27 10.51 -10.22
CA SER A 158 4.63 10.89 -8.96
C SER A 158 4.40 9.67 -8.05
N ILE A 159 4.67 9.86 -6.76
CA ILE A 159 4.24 9.02 -5.65
C ILE A 159 3.72 9.95 -4.55
N GLU A 160 2.43 9.93 -4.27
CA GLU A 160 1.88 10.56 -3.08
C GLU A 160 1.37 9.46 -2.14
N ALA A 161 1.99 9.34 -0.97
CA ALA A 161 1.62 8.36 0.04
C ALA A 161 1.45 9.07 1.39
N TYR A 162 0.21 9.15 1.86
CA TYR A 162 -0.09 9.78 3.14
C TYR A 162 -0.30 8.70 4.20
N GLY A 163 0.55 8.70 5.22
CA GLY A 163 0.39 7.84 6.38
C GLY A 163 -0.97 8.01 7.05
N GLY A 164 -1.48 6.92 7.62
CA GLY A 164 -2.74 6.90 8.35
C GLY A 164 -2.51 6.92 9.85
N TYR A 165 -2.84 5.81 10.52
CA TYR A 165 -2.68 5.67 11.97
C TYR A 165 -1.26 5.29 12.37
N ASN A 166 -0.89 5.60 13.61
CA ASN A 166 0.39 5.18 14.18
C ASN A 166 0.56 3.65 14.09
N VAL A 167 1.64 3.26 13.44
CA VAL A 167 2.13 1.88 13.41
C VAL A 167 2.93 1.61 14.68
N LYS A 168 2.60 0.54 15.39
CA LYS A 168 3.36 0.13 16.56
C LYS A 168 4.65 -0.54 16.13
N LEU A 169 5.78 0.06 16.47
CA LEU A 169 7.10 -0.50 16.20
C LEU A 169 7.65 -1.28 17.40
N PRO A 170 8.70 -2.09 17.20
CA PRO A 170 9.40 -2.75 18.30
C PRO A 170 9.89 -1.76 19.36
N THR A 171 9.95 -2.24 20.60
CA THR A 171 10.44 -1.47 21.74
C THR A 171 11.89 -1.03 21.56
N VAL A 172 12.19 0.21 21.98
CA VAL A 172 13.55 0.73 22.09
C VAL A 172 13.96 0.73 23.56
N TYR A 173 15.16 0.21 23.82
CA TYR A 173 15.76 0.19 25.15
C TYR A 173 16.64 1.42 25.34
N VAL A 174 16.41 2.17 26.41
CA VAL A 174 17.11 3.42 26.71
C VAL A 174 17.86 3.30 28.04
N ASP A 175 19.15 3.57 28.01
CA ASP A 175 19.99 3.61 29.20
C ASP A 175 19.63 4.84 30.04
N LYS A 176 19.29 4.63 31.32
CA LYS A 176 18.94 5.71 32.27
C LYS A 176 20.03 6.76 32.41
N ALA A 177 21.29 6.39 32.30
CA ALA A 177 22.42 7.31 32.45
C ALA A 177 22.57 8.28 31.27
N THR A 178 22.19 7.84 30.06
CA THR A 178 22.38 8.64 28.83
C THR A 178 21.09 9.27 28.33
N GLY A 179 19.93 8.64 28.60
CA GLY A 179 18.65 9.04 28.01
C GLY A 179 18.67 9.00 26.48
N LYS A 180 19.59 8.24 25.88
CA LYS A 180 19.78 8.21 24.42
C LYS A 180 18.88 7.17 23.78
N PHE A 181 17.86 7.64 23.08
CA PHE A 181 17.00 6.80 22.25
C PHE A 181 17.59 6.71 20.85
N ILE A 182 17.71 5.48 20.33
CA ILE A 182 18.20 5.22 18.98
C ILE A 182 17.33 4.12 18.36
N MET A 183 16.86 4.35 17.13
CA MET A 183 16.21 3.32 16.32
C MET A 183 16.66 3.43 14.86
N GLU A 184 16.47 2.36 14.09
CA GLU A 184 16.60 2.42 12.63
C GLU A 184 15.47 3.25 12.03
N HIS A 185 15.77 3.98 10.95
CA HIS A 185 14.77 4.70 10.18
C HIS A 185 13.74 3.71 9.62
N PRO A 186 12.45 3.83 9.95
CA PRO A 186 11.46 2.77 9.68
C PRO A 186 11.04 2.71 8.21
N VAL A 187 11.38 3.74 7.42
CA VAL A 187 11.01 3.83 6.00
C VAL A 187 12.24 3.70 5.10
N LYS A 188 12.13 2.83 4.09
CA LYS A 188 13.08 2.68 2.98
C LYS A 188 12.53 3.38 1.75
N TYR A 189 13.17 4.46 1.36
CA TYR A 189 12.73 5.24 0.21
C TYR A 189 13.35 4.75 -1.11
N SER A 190 12.61 4.92 -2.20
CA SER A 190 13.15 4.76 -3.54
C SER A 190 14.05 5.94 -3.93
N LYS A 191 14.80 5.80 -5.03
CA LYS A 191 15.71 6.87 -5.52
C LYS A 191 15.02 8.17 -5.91
N GLN A 192 13.71 8.14 -6.16
CA GLN A 192 12.89 9.29 -6.51
C GLN A 192 12.68 10.25 -5.32
N PHE A 193 12.72 9.76 -4.07
CA PHE A 193 12.70 10.59 -2.87
C PHE A 193 14.11 11.16 -2.57
N ASN A 194 14.54 12.06 -3.46
CA ASN A 194 15.87 12.68 -3.46
C ASN A 194 15.92 14.00 -2.68
N GLY A 195 14.81 14.43 -2.07
CA GLY A 195 14.61 15.70 -1.38
C GLY A 195 14.84 15.63 0.12
N GLU A 196 14.09 16.49 0.83
CA GLU A 196 14.19 16.60 2.28
C GLU A 196 13.59 15.36 2.96
N ARG A 197 14.18 14.99 4.10
CA ARG A 197 13.64 13.98 4.99
C ARG A 197 13.55 14.59 6.37
N THR A 198 12.37 14.56 6.95
CA THR A 198 12.09 15.14 8.26
C THR A 198 11.64 14.05 9.22
N VAL A 199 11.92 14.28 10.49
CA VAL A 199 11.32 13.53 11.59
C VAL A 199 10.88 14.53 12.63
N GLU A 200 9.64 14.38 13.08
CA GLU A 200 9.10 15.12 14.21
C GLU A 200 8.44 14.13 15.17
N GLY A 201 8.14 14.57 16.38
CA GLY A 201 7.54 13.67 17.35
C GLY A 201 7.19 14.31 18.68
N TYR A 202 6.47 13.54 19.47
CA TYR A 202 6.07 13.85 20.84
C TYR A 202 6.12 12.59 21.69
N THR A 203 5.85 12.71 22.98
CA THR A 203 5.86 11.58 23.92
C THR A 203 4.49 11.37 24.55
N ASP A 204 4.31 10.29 25.29
CA ASP A 204 3.13 10.08 26.13
C ASP A 204 3.02 11.07 27.31
N LYS A 205 4.05 11.90 27.53
CA LYS A 205 4.07 12.99 28.52
C LYS A 205 4.00 14.33 27.82
N SER A 206 2.90 15.06 28.02
CA SER A 206 2.63 16.32 27.32
C SER A 206 3.59 17.45 27.68
N ASP A 207 4.27 17.36 28.82
CA ASP A 207 5.28 18.30 29.30
C ASP A 207 6.72 17.94 28.87
N VAL A 208 6.94 16.76 28.30
CA VAL A 208 8.24 16.33 27.78
C VAL A 208 8.30 16.57 26.27
N THR A 209 9.07 17.59 25.89
CA THR A 209 9.40 17.85 24.48
C THR A 209 10.61 17.03 24.05
N ILE A 210 10.60 16.58 22.79
CA ILE A 210 11.71 15.85 22.16
C ILE A 210 12.15 16.53 20.87
N ARG A 211 13.38 16.24 20.45
CA ARG A 211 13.94 16.71 19.18
C ARG A 211 14.55 15.52 18.46
N PRO A 212 13.74 14.70 17.76
CA PRO A 212 14.28 13.60 16.97
C PRO A 212 15.11 14.16 15.81
N VAL A 213 16.21 13.49 15.50
CA VAL A 213 17.10 13.84 14.39
C VAL A 213 17.41 12.58 13.58
N ILE A 214 17.47 12.71 12.26
CA ILE A 214 17.92 11.65 11.36
C ILE A 214 19.45 11.69 11.27
N GLU A 215 20.11 10.64 11.73
CA GLU A 215 21.56 10.44 11.64
C GLU A 215 21.86 9.24 10.73
N GLY A 216 22.07 9.50 9.44
CA GLY A 216 22.28 8.45 8.45
C GLY A 216 21.03 7.56 8.29
N GLN A 217 21.11 6.31 8.73
CA GLN A 217 19.97 5.38 8.75
C GLN A 217 19.31 5.25 10.13
N ALA A 218 19.73 6.05 11.11
CA ALA A 218 19.19 6.03 12.45
C ALA A 218 18.34 7.28 12.74
N VAL A 219 17.49 7.15 13.74
CA VAL A 219 16.75 8.24 14.37
C VAL A 219 17.20 8.30 15.81
N VAL A 220 17.63 9.49 16.23
CA VAL A 220 18.21 9.73 17.55
C VAL A 220 17.39 10.77 18.29
N ILE A 221 17.14 10.52 19.58
CA ILE A 221 16.66 11.52 20.52
C ILE A 221 17.61 11.50 21.72
N ASP A 222 18.22 12.64 21.99
CA ASP A 222 19.08 12.81 23.15
C ASP A 222 18.29 13.32 24.36
N ASN A 223 18.76 12.98 25.56
CA ASN A 223 18.24 13.47 26.84
C ASN A 223 16.74 13.16 27.09
N LEU A 224 16.26 11.99 26.62
CA LEU A 224 14.91 11.51 26.92
C LEU A 224 14.73 11.37 28.44
N LYS A 225 13.52 11.66 28.95
CA LYS A 225 13.20 11.61 30.39
C LYS A 225 12.71 10.22 30.79
N GLU A 226 13.15 9.71 31.95
CA GLU A 226 12.85 8.34 32.43
C GLU A 226 11.34 8.04 32.57
N GLU A 227 10.52 9.08 32.76
CA GLU A 227 9.07 8.97 32.82
C GLU A 227 8.39 8.67 31.47
N VAL A 228 9.09 8.87 30.34
CA VAL A 228 8.56 8.57 29.01
C VAL A 228 8.46 7.05 28.82
N ALA A 229 7.25 6.60 28.49
CA ALA A 229 6.95 5.19 28.21
C ALA A 229 6.72 4.94 26.71
N THR A 230 6.38 5.96 25.93
CA THR A 230 6.16 5.85 24.48
C THR A 230 6.57 7.12 23.77
N VAL A 231 7.26 6.95 22.64
CA VAL A 231 7.59 8.03 21.70
C VAL A 231 6.73 7.86 20.46
N TYR A 232 6.13 8.96 19.99
CA TYR A 232 5.38 9.03 18.74
C TYR A 232 6.20 9.82 17.73
N LEU A 233 6.42 9.26 16.55
CA LEU A 233 7.23 9.87 15.49
C LEU A 233 6.45 9.94 14.19
N THR A 234 6.61 11.04 13.45
CA THR A 234 6.16 11.21 12.07
C THR A 234 7.37 11.45 11.20
N PHE A 235 7.47 10.70 10.12
CA PHE A 235 8.50 10.79 9.10
C PHE A 235 7.90 11.31 7.82
N GLU A 236 8.56 12.27 7.19
CA GLU A 236 8.19 12.71 5.85
C GLU A 236 9.41 12.67 4.93
N ALA A 237 9.17 12.35 3.67
CA ALA A 237 10.16 12.49 2.61
C ALA A 237 9.54 13.09 1.38
N SER A 238 10.29 13.96 0.73
CA SER A 238 9.91 14.60 -0.51
C SER A 238 10.97 14.42 -1.60
N SER A 239 10.64 14.85 -2.81
CA SER A 239 11.58 15.13 -3.88
C SER A 239 12.01 16.59 -3.88
N LYS A 240 13.17 16.90 -4.51
CA LYS A 240 13.72 18.26 -4.57
C LYS A 240 12.95 19.18 -5.51
N GLU A 241 12.30 18.61 -6.51
CA GLU A 241 11.74 19.38 -7.61
C GLU A 241 10.39 19.99 -7.15
N PRO A 242 10.22 21.32 -7.14
CA PRO A 242 9.06 22.00 -6.53
C PRO A 242 7.68 21.59 -7.07
N ASN A 243 7.64 21.00 -8.28
CA ASN A 243 6.43 20.52 -8.95
C ASN A 243 6.40 18.99 -9.11
N SER A 244 7.37 18.29 -8.51
CA SER A 244 7.36 16.83 -8.50
C SER A 244 6.50 16.34 -7.33
N ALA A 245 5.53 15.50 -7.66
CA ALA A 245 4.59 14.96 -6.69
C ALA A 245 5.16 13.68 -6.08
N PHE A 246 6.36 13.73 -5.49
CA PHE A 246 6.87 12.67 -4.60
C PHE A 246 6.80 13.16 -3.17
N PHE A 247 5.87 12.59 -2.41
CA PHE A 247 5.68 12.81 -1.00
C PHE A 247 5.29 11.50 -0.33
N ALA A 248 5.92 11.20 0.81
CA ALA A 248 5.57 10.06 1.63
C ALA A 248 5.60 10.46 3.10
N SER A 249 4.52 10.17 3.83
CA SER A 249 4.49 10.28 5.29
C SER A 249 4.24 8.94 5.96
N PHE A 250 4.83 8.75 7.14
CA PHE A 250 4.67 7.55 7.95
C PHE A 250 4.73 7.91 9.43
N SER A 251 3.72 7.49 10.20
CA SER A 251 3.66 7.75 11.63
C SER A 251 3.70 6.45 12.44
N CYS A 252 4.41 6.49 13.57
CA CYS A 252 4.57 5.34 14.44
C CYS A 252 4.53 5.68 15.93
N GLU A 253 4.21 4.67 16.73
CA GLU A 253 4.37 4.66 18.18
C GLU A 253 5.46 3.64 18.55
N VAL A 254 6.39 4.06 19.41
CA VAL A 254 7.56 3.29 19.80
C VAL A 254 7.58 3.16 21.32
N PRO A 255 7.30 1.97 21.88
CA PRO A 255 7.41 1.75 23.31
C PRO A 255 8.87 1.92 23.77
N VAL A 256 9.06 2.51 24.95
CA VAL A 256 10.37 2.70 25.57
C VAL A 256 10.49 1.85 26.82
N VAL A 257 11.63 1.17 26.97
CA VAL A 257 11.98 0.45 28.20
C VAL A 257 13.32 0.95 28.71
N TRP A 258 13.34 1.32 29.98
CA TRP A 258 14.54 1.81 30.67
C TRP A 258 15.29 0.66 31.31
N TYR A 259 16.63 0.67 31.21
CA TYR A 259 17.52 -0.30 31.85
C TYR A 259 18.67 0.37 32.60
#